data_AF-A0A8T9BZU6-F1
#
_entry.id   AF-A0A8T9BZU6-F1
#
_cell.length_a   1.000
_cell.length_b   1.000
_cell.length_c   1.000
_cell.angle_alpha   90.00
_cell.angle_beta   90.00
_cell.angle_gamma   90.00
#
_symmetry.space_group_name_H-M   'P 1'
#
loop_
_entity.id
_entity.type
_entity.pdbx_description
1 polymer ?
#
loop_
_entity_poly.entity_id
_entity_poly.type
_entity_poly.pdbx_seq_one_letter_code
_entity_poly.pdbx_strand_id
1 'polypeptide(L)'
;MSNNSEIMVKEEQTANINPSPTVDAFFTRNGLSSADQTACYTLVSRLYPNEPIVPASSQGYCSLTLFVGPSTVIQFRPPTYRLDLTTTSRVSAIHTSYAPKTSHIAILQNSGLEVYSMSRVPGISLQDIRAQSPALAREPLYLENLCTTFAAFLARSWHHPPLSATSIPLGKVGRSLESRLQLLATSLPTRFKPLARSLLGNIEDITSLPWVLTHGDLMPGNMMLSPSSGHLSGFVDWAEAEFLPFGVCLYGLEEILGEMTSEGFRYHEQAERLRAEFWAELERRVGGGSGVLCRVRIARDLGVLLWWG
;
A
#
# COMPACT_ATOMS: atom_id res chain seq x y z
N MET A 1 67.03 -23.73 13.20
CA MET A 1 66.58 -23.99 11.82
C MET A 1 65.45 -24.99 11.92
N SER A 2 64.19 -24.76 11.59
CA SER A 2 63.43 -23.61 11.09
C SER A 2 61.98 -23.97 11.42
N ASN A 3 61.16 -23.04 11.87
CA ASN A 3 59.71 -23.24 11.86
C ASN A 3 59.06 -21.94 11.37
N ASN A 4 58.62 -21.99 10.12
CA ASN A 4 57.88 -20.93 9.45
C ASN A 4 56.49 -20.80 10.07
N SER A 5 56.21 -19.63 10.61
CA SER A 5 54.87 -19.16 10.92
C SER A 5 54.26 -18.55 9.66
N GLU A 6 53.43 -19.31 8.95
CA GLU A 6 52.53 -18.77 7.92
C GLU A 6 51.25 -18.26 8.58
N ILE A 7 51.09 -16.94 8.53
CA ILE A 7 49.89 -16.22 8.95
C ILE A 7 48.88 -16.34 7.80
N MET A 8 47.89 -17.22 7.95
CA MET A 8 46.72 -17.24 7.07
C MET A 8 45.87 -16.00 7.31
N VAL A 9 45.82 -15.15 6.29
CA VAL A 9 44.85 -14.06 6.13
C VAL A 9 43.45 -14.68 6.06
N LYS A 10 42.55 -14.24 6.94
CA LYS A 10 41.12 -14.59 6.88
C LYS A 10 40.50 -13.87 5.68
N GLU A 11 40.14 -14.62 4.64
CA GLU A 11 39.27 -14.14 3.58
C GLU A 11 37.87 -13.85 4.14
N GLU A 12 37.37 -12.64 3.88
CA GLU A 12 36.00 -12.24 4.13
C GLU A 12 35.05 -13.13 3.33
N GLN A 13 34.19 -13.87 4.03
CA GLN A 13 33.06 -14.57 3.45
C GLN A 13 32.04 -13.53 2.96
N THR A 14 32.17 -13.10 1.70
CA THR A 14 31.03 -12.57 0.95
C THR A 14 30.03 -13.71 0.79
N ALA A 15 28.97 -13.69 1.60
CA ALA A 15 27.84 -14.60 1.48
C ALA A 15 27.30 -14.52 0.04
N ASN A 16 27.39 -15.64 -0.67
CA ASN A 16 26.92 -15.78 -2.04
C ASN A 16 25.39 -15.86 -2.01
N ILE A 17 24.74 -14.70 -1.93
CA ILE A 17 23.28 -14.59 -2.01
C ILE A 17 22.91 -14.79 -3.48
N ASN A 18 22.58 -16.02 -3.88
CA ASN A 18 21.92 -16.25 -5.16
C ASN A 18 20.62 -15.42 -5.17
N PRO A 19 20.45 -14.47 -6.08
CA PRO A 19 19.27 -13.62 -6.09
C PRO A 19 18.03 -14.43 -6.45
N SER A 20 16.89 -14.07 -5.85
CA SER A 20 15.62 -14.67 -6.21
C SER A 20 15.21 -14.23 -7.63
N PRO A 21 14.44 -15.04 -8.38
CA PRO A 21 13.97 -14.67 -9.73
C PRO A 21 13.24 -13.32 -9.79
N THR A 22 12.63 -12.91 -8.68
CA THR A 22 11.92 -11.63 -8.53
C THR A 22 12.85 -10.44 -8.38
N VAL A 23 14.02 -10.62 -7.75
CA VAL A 23 15.07 -9.59 -7.67
C VAL A 23 15.67 -9.35 -9.06
N ASP A 24 16.01 -10.42 -9.78
CA ASP A 24 16.58 -10.31 -11.13
C ASP A 24 15.62 -9.65 -12.12
N ALA A 25 14.31 -9.88 -11.96
CA ALA A 25 13.28 -9.22 -12.75
C ALA A 25 13.26 -7.69 -12.56
N PHE A 26 13.56 -7.18 -11.36
CA PHE A 26 13.66 -5.73 -11.13
C PHE A 26 14.83 -5.12 -11.90
N PHE A 27 16.02 -5.72 -11.83
CA PHE A 27 17.21 -5.21 -12.52
C PHE A 27 17.03 -5.26 -14.04
N THR A 28 16.61 -6.41 -14.55
CA THR A 28 16.39 -6.62 -15.99
C THR A 28 15.40 -5.62 -16.57
N ARG A 29 14.26 -5.42 -15.90
CA ARG A 29 13.20 -4.51 -16.36
C ARG A 29 13.63 -3.04 -16.41
N ASN A 30 14.53 -2.64 -15.52
CA ASN A 30 15.01 -1.26 -15.44
C ASN A 30 16.33 -1.05 -16.21
N GLY A 31 16.78 -2.04 -16.99
CA GLY A 31 18.03 -1.95 -17.75
C GLY A 31 19.28 -1.87 -16.87
N LEU A 32 19.21 -2.42 -15.66
CA LEU A 32 20.30 -2.39 -14.69
C LEU A 32 21.16 -3.65 -14.78
N SER A 33 22.45 -3.51 -14.49
CA SER A 33 23.44 -4.57 -14.55
C SER A 33 23.60 -5.32 -13.23
N SER A 34 24.26 -6.47 -13.25
CA SER A 34 24.68 -7.18 -12.02
C SER A 34 25.62 -6.35 -11.15
N ALA A 35 26.36 -5.38 -11.73
CA ALA A 35 27.17 -4.45 -10.97
C ALA A 35 26.29 -3.48 -10.15
N ASP A 36 25.15 -3.04 -10.70
CA ASP A 36 24.20 -2.19 -9.98
C ASP A 36 23.53 -2.96 -8.83
N GLN A 37 23.22 -4.24 -9.04
CA GLN A 37 22.76 -5.13 -7.98
C GLN A 37 23.78 -5.26 -6.86
N THR A 38 25.03 -5.50 -7.21
CA THR A 38 26.15 -5.56 -6.24
C THR A 38 26.29 -4.25 -5.48
N ALA A 39 26.14 -3.10 -6.16
CA ALA A 39 26.18 -1.78 -5.53
C ALA A 39 25.03 -1.57 -4.53
N CYS A 40 23.82 -2.06 -4.82
CA CYS A 40 22.69 -1.99 -3.89
C CYS A 40 23.00 -2.73 -2.58
N TYR A 41 23.41 -4.00 -2.65
CA TYR A 41 23.73 -4.79 -1.46
C TYR A 41 24.96 -4.25 -0.73
N THR A 42 25.99 -3.79 -1.47
CA THR A 42 27.19 -3.18 -0.88
C THR A 42 26.83 -1.94 -0.07
N LEU A 43 25.94 -1.08 -0.58
CA LEU A 43 25.48 0.10 0.16
C LEU A 43 24.77 -0.32 1.46
N VAL A 44 23.83 -1.27 1.40
CA VAL A 44 23.09 -1.71 2.60
C VAL A 44 24.01 -2.35 3.63
N SER A 45 24.93 -3.23 3.22
CA SER A 45 25.91 -3.84 4.13
C SER A 45 26.82 -2.81 4.79
N ARG A 46 27.19 -1.73 4.09
CA ARG A 46 27.98 -0.63 4.67
C ARG A 46 27.19 0.18 5.69
N LEU A 47 25.90 0.44 5.42
CA LEU A 47 25.03 1.20 6.32
C LEU A 47 24.63 0.38 7.55
N TYR A 48 24.54 -0.95 7.42
CA TYR A 48 24.06 -1.86 8.46
C TYR A 48 24.93 -3.12 8.58
N PRO A 49 26.21 -2.99 9.01
CA PRO A 49 27.20 -4.07 8.93
C PRO A 49 26.90 -5.32 9.77
N ASN A 50 26.02 -5.20 10.77
CA ASN A 50 25.69 -6.29 11.70
C ASN A 50 24.24 -6.77 11.59
N GLU A 51 23.48 -6.25 10.63
CA GLU A 51 22.07 -6.61 10.47
C GLU A 51 21.90 -7.63 9.34
N PRO A 52 21.01 -8.64 9.50
CA PRO A 52 20.67 -9.53 8.41
C PRO A 52 19.95 -8.74 7.31
N ILE A 53 20.39 -8.94 6.06
CA ILE A 53 19.79 -8.34 4.87
C ILE A 53 19.06 -9.45 4.12
N VAL A 54 17.74 -9.33 4.03
CA VAL A 54 16.88 -10.33 3.38
C VAL A 54 16.03 -9.62 2.33
N PRO A 55 16.09 -10.02 1.04
CA PRO A 55 15.16 -9.48 0.05
C PRO A 55 13.72 -9.86 0.42
N ALA A 56 12.78 -8.94 0.17
CA ALA A 56 11.37 -9.28 0.30
C ALA A 56 11.01 -10.46 -0.61
N SER A 57 10.20 -11.39 -0.09
CA SER A 57 9.76 -12.59 -0.81
C SER A 57 9.02 -12.24 -2.11
N SER A 58 8.20 -11.18 -2.05
CA SER A 58 7.57 -10.55 -3.19
C SER A 58 8.22 -9.19 -3.45
N GLN A 59 8.74 -8.98 -4.66
CA GLN A 59 9.30 -7.70 -5.08
C GLN A 59 8.25 -6.90 -5.83
N GLY A 60 8.10 -5.63 -5.47
CA GLY A 60 7.22 -4.71 -6.17
C GLY A 60 7.72 -4.40 -7.58
N TYR A 61 6.82 -3.92 -8.44
CA TYR A 61 7.21 -3.52 -9.79
C TYR A 61 8.14 -2.30 -9.79
N CYS A 62 7.92 -1.39 -8.86
CA CYS A 62 8.55 -0.07 -8.84
C CYS A 62 9.83 0.01 -7.99
N SER A 63 10.21 -1.07 -7.30
CA SER A 63 11.32 -1.03 -6.33
C SER A 63 11.95 -2.40 -6.08
N LEU A 64 13.25 -2.40 -5.80
CA LEU A 64 13.89 -3.47 -5.02
C LEU A 64 13.68 -3.17 -3.53
N THR A 65 13.11 -4.11 -2.79
CA THR A 65 12.83 -4.01 -1.36
C THR A 65 13.66 -5.02 -0.57
N LEU A 66 14.46 -4.53 0.38
CA LEU A 66 15.27 -5.33 1.29
C LEU A 66 14.83 -5.08 2.73
N PHE A 67 14.65 -6.14 3.50
CA PHE A 67 14.50 -6.09 4.95
C PHE A 67 15.88 -6.08 5.60
N VAL A 68 16.08 -5.17 6.55
CA VAL A 68 17.32 -5.01 7.31
C VAL A 68 16.98 -5.11 8.79
N GLY A 69 17.40 -6.20 9.41
CA GLY A 69 17.05 -6.48 10.80
C GLY A 69 15.53 -6.57 11.02
N PRO A 70 15.06 -6.33 12.26
CA PRO A 70 13.65 -6.45 12.60
C PRO A 70 12.79 -5.24 12.21
N SER A 71 13.39 -4.06 12.01
CA SER A 71 12.66 -2.77 12.01
C SER A 71 12.84 -1.92 10.76
N THR A 72 13.78 -2.25 9.87
CA THR A 72 14.14 -1.39 8.74
C THR A 72 13.83 -2.05 7.40
N VAL A 73 13.34 -1.25 6.47
CA VAL A 73 13.13 -1.60 5.06
C VAL A 73 13.94 -0.62 4.22
N ILE A 74 14.76 -1.13 3.31
CA ILE A 74 15.45 -0.32 2.32
C ILE A 74 14.80 -0.55 0.97
N GLN A 75 14.41 0.53 0.30
CA GLN A 75 13.91 0.49 -1.07
C GLN A 75 14.85 1.22 -2.03
N PHE A 76 15.17 0.57 -3.14
CA PHE A 76 15.83 1.18 -4.29
C PHE A 76 14.79 1.40 -5.38
N ARG A 77 14.64 2.64 -5.84
CA ARG A 77 13.61 3.03 -6.80
C ARG A 77 14.25 3.78 -7.97
N PRO A 78 13.91 3.44 -9.22
CA PRO A 78 14.23 4.29 -10.36
C PRO A 78 13.67 5.71 -10.18
N PRO A 79 14.29 6.76 -10.75
CA PRO A 79 13.82 8.14 -10.61
C PRO A 79 12.35 8.35 -11.04
N THR A 80 11.87 7.59 -12.02
CA THR A 80 10.47 7.60 -12.48
C THR A 80 9.47 7.14 -11.41
N TYR A 81 9.93 6.37 -10.43
CA TYR A 81 9.13 5.84 -9.32
C TYR A 81 9.53 6.43 -7.96
N ARG A 82 10.20 7.59 -7.95
CA ARG A 82 10.61 8.27 -6.72
C ARG A 82 9.41 8.53 -5.79
N LEU A 83 9.64 8.48 -4.49
CA LEU A 83 8.61 8.78 -3.49
C LEU A 83 8.56 10.29 -3.23
N ASP A 84 7.36 10.86 -3.12
CA ASP A 84 7.19 12.21 -2.61
C ASP A 84 7.30 12.23 -1.09
N LEU A 85 8.45 12.68 -0.58
CA LEU A 85 8.71 12.76 0.86
C LEU A 85 7.75 13.67 1.62
N THR A 86 7.14 14.66 0.96
CA THR A 86 6.11 15.51 1.57
C THR A 86 4.87 14.68 1.86
N THR A 87 4.47 13.85 0.89
CA THR A 87 3.32 12.96 1.02
C THR A 87 3.58 11.86 2.03
N THR A 88 4.73 11.16 1.97
CA THR A 88 5.05 10.11 2.96
C THR A 88 5.18 10.65 4.38
N SER A 89 5.70 11.87 4.55
CA SER A 89 5.77 12.53 5.87
C SER A 89 4.38 12.80 6.42
N ARG A 90 3.45 13.32 5.60
CA ARG A 90 2.05 13.54 6.01
C ARG A 90 1.34 12.23 6.35
N VAL A 91 1.53 11.20 5.54
CA VAL A 91 1.00 9.85 5.81
C VAL A 91 1.46 9.39 7.20
N SER A 92 2.76 9.43 7.47
CA SER A 92 3.30 8.97 8.75
C SER A 92 2.84 9.82 9.94
N ALA A 93 2.57 11.12 9.74
CA ALA A 93 2.01 11.99 10.77
C ALA A 93 0.56 11.61 11.14
N ILE A 94 -0.28 11.33 10.14
CA ILE A 94 -1.70 10.98 10.34
C ILE A 94 -1.85 9.53 10.84
N HIS A 95 -1.12 8.61 10.23
CA HIS A 95 -1.26 7.17 10.43
C HIS A 95 -0.27 6.59 11.44
N THR A 96 0.74 7.36 11.88
CA THR A 96 1.69 6.97 12.93
C THR A 96 2.31 5.60 12.70
N SER A 97 1.88 4.57 13.42
CA SER A 97 2.40 3.19 13.33
C SER A 97 1.77 2.38 12.18
N TYR A 98 0.70 2.87 11.56
CA TYR A 98 0.01 2.21 10.44
C TYR A 98 0.65 2.52 9.08
N ALA A 99 1.72 3.30 9.04
CA ALA A 99 2.43 3.60 7.81
C ALA A 99 3.94 3.74 8.07
N PRO A 100 4.79 3.49 7.06
CA PRO A 100 6.22 3.70 7.19
C PRO A 100 6.57 5.17 7.42
N LYS A 101 7.54 5.43 8.32
CA LYS A 101 8.34 6.64 8.29
C LYS A 101 9.40 6.48 7.22
N THR A 102 9.44 7.40 6.26
CA THR A 102 10.30 7.29 5.07
C THR A 102 11.30 8.44 5.02
N SER A 103 12.57 8.08 4.79
CA SER A 103 13.67 9.03 4.57
C SER A 103 14.41 8.66 3.30
N HIS A 104 14.72 9.64 2.46
CA HIS A 104 15.67 9.47 1.36
C HIS A 104 17.10 9.54 1.91
N ILE A 105 17.94 8.57 1.56
CA ILE A 105 19.27 8.41 2.17
C ILE A 105 20.43 8.45 1.19
N ALA A 106 20.22 8.13 -0.09
CA ALA A 106 21.30 8.12 -1.09
C ALA A 106 20.74 8.05 -2.51
N ILE A 107 21.58 8.44 -3.48
CA ILE A 107 21.39 8.12 -4.90
C ILE A 107 22.60 7.29 -5.34
N LEU A 108 22.37 6.13 -5.95
CA LEU A 108 23.46 5.34 -6.52
C LEU A 108 23.97 5.99 -7.80
N GLN A 109 25.26 6.38 -7.81
CA GLN A 109 25.83 7.22 -8.87
C GLN A 109 25.73 6.62 -10.28
N ASN A 110 25.95 5.31 -10.43
CA ASN A 110 25.98 4.67 -11.76
C ASN A 110 24.58 4.38 -12.31
N SER A 111 23.63 4.01 -11.44
CA SER A 111 22.28 3.60 -11.84
C SER A 111 21.23 4.70 -11.69
N GLY A 112 21.52 5.76 -10.94
CA GLY A 112 20.55 6.79 -10.56
C GLY A 112 19.44 6.29 -9.63
N LEU A 113 19.58 5.10 -9.03
CA LEU A 113 18.59 4.57 -8.10
C LEU A 113 18.51 5.44 -6.84
N GLU A 114 17.31 5.94 -6.57
CA GLU A 114 16.93 6.64 -5.35
C GLU A 114 16.80 5.62 -4.21
N VAL A 115 17.45 5.85 -3.08
CA VAL A 115 17.48 4.92 -1.96
C VAL A 115 16.73 5.50 -0.76
N TYR A 116 15.75 4.75 -0.28
CA TYR A 116 14.91 5.13 0.85
C TYR A 116 15.10 4.16 2.00
N SER A 117 15.24 4.71 3.21
CA SER A 117 15.11 3.96 4.47
C SER A 117 13.73 4.18 5.06
N MET A 118 13.08 3.09 5.44
CA MET A 118 11.69 3.07 5.88
C MET A 118 11.53 2.24 7.15
N SER A 119 10.70 2.70 8.09
CA SER A 119 10.32 1.87 9.24
C SER A 119 9.41 0.72 8.79
N ARG A 120 9.62 -0.47 9.34
CA ARG A 120 8.82 -1.66 9.03
C ARG A 120 7.44 -1.59 9.68
N VAL A 121 6.40 -1.76 8.88
CA VAL A 121 5.05 -2.05 9.38
C VAL A 121 5.00 -3.54 9.77
N PRO A 122 4.62 -3.90 11.01
CA PRO A 122 4.67 -5.27 11.47
C PRO A 122 3.56 -6.12 10.85
N GLY A 123 3.79 -7.43 10.79
CA GLY A 123 2.81 -8.40 10.32
C GLY A 123 3.15 -9.01 8.96
N ILE A 124 2.12 -9.54 8.32
CA ILE A 124 2.15 -10.24 7.03
C ILE A 124 1.07 -9.65 6.13
N SER A 125 1.28 -9.61 4.81
CA SER A 125 0.28 -9.05 3.91
C SER A 125 -0.95 -9.96 3.81
N LEU A 126 -2.15 -9.41 3.57
CA LEU A 126 -3.36 -10.21 3.31
C LEU A 126 -3.15 -11.16 2.11
N GLN A 127 -2.42 -10.72 1.09
CA GLN A 127 -2.04 -11.56 -0.05
C GLN A 127 -1.22 -12.79 0.39
N ASP A 128 -0.22 -12.59 1.24
CA ASP A 128 0.62 -13.68 1.73
C ASP A 128 -0.15 -14.63 2.65
N ILE A 129 -1.07 -14.14 3.49
CA ILE A 129 -1.95 -15.03 4.29
C ILE A 129 -2.84 -15.86 3.38
N ARG A 130 -3.43 -15.26 2.33
CA ARG A 130 -4.24 -16.01 1.36
C ARG A 130 -3.46 -17.12 0.69
N ALA A 131 -2.17 -16.90 0.40
CA ALA A 131 -1.29 -17.90 -0.20
C ALA A 131 -0.82 -18.98 0.79
N GLN A 132 -0.40 -18.57 2.00
CA GLN A 132 0.25 -19.46 2.97
C GLN A 132 -0.74 -20.16 3.90
N SER A 133 -1.90 -19.56 4.17
CA SER A 133 -2.92 -20.07 5.08
C SER A 133 -4.33 -19.72 4.60
N PRO A 134 -4.79 -20.31 3.48
CA PRO A 134 -6.08 -19.95 2.86
C PRO A 134 -7.30 -20.18 3.77
N ALA A 135 -7.23 -21.13 4.70
CA ALA A 135 -8.29 -21.38 5.67
C ALA A 135 -8.41 -20.24 6.69
N LEU A 136 -7.27 -19.74 7.20
CA LEU A 136 -7.23 -18.61 8.12
C LEU A 136 -7.71 -17.32 7.44
N ALA A 137 -7.29 -17.09 6.19
CA ALA A 137 -7.71 -15.92 5.40
C ALA A 137 -9.24 -15.82 5.18
N ARG A 138 -9.97 -16.91 5.38
CA ARG A 138 -11.43 -16.99 5.23
C ARG A 138 -12.14 -17.27 6.56
N GLU A 139 -11.41 -17.27 7.66
CA GLU A 139 -11.96 -17.51 8.98
C GLU A 139 -12.83 -16.31 9.39
N PRO A 140 -14.10 -16.52 9.81
CA PRO A 140 -15.02 -15.41 10.04
C PRO A 140 -14.52 -14.37 11.05
N LEU A 141 -13.95 -14.80 12.18
CA LEU A 141 -13.46 -13.87 13.19
C LEU A 141 -12.25 -13.08 12.69
N TYR A 142 -11.35 -13.72 11.95
CA TYR A 142 -10.22 -13.07 11.28
C TYR A 142 -10.67 -11.93 10.35
N LEU A 143 -11.66 -12.19 9.50
CA LEU A 143 -12.20 -11.19 8.56
C LEU A 143 -13.03 -10.11 9.27
N GLU A 144 -13.75 -10.45 10.33
CA GLU A 144 -14.47 -9.48 11.18
C GLU A 144 -13.49 -8.50 11.83
N ASN A 145 -12.41 -9.00 12.44
CA ASN A 145 -11.36 -8.16 13.01
C ASN A 145 -10.72 -7.24 11.96
N LEU A 146 -10.48 -7.75 10.75
CA LEU A 146 -9.95 -6.96 9.65
C LEU A 146 -10.93 -5.86 9.22
N CYS A 147 -12.21 -6.18 9.00
CA CYS A 147 -13.23 -5.19 8.65
C CYS A 147 -13.34 -4.07 9.69
N THR A 148 -13.40 -4.44 10.97
CA THR A 148 -13.53 -3.49 12.09
C THR A 148 -12.29 -2.61 12.21
N THR A 149 -11.09 -3.20 12.14
CA THR A 149 -9.84 -2.41 12.22
C THR A 149 -9.55 -1.58 10.98
N PHE A 150 -10.01 -2.02 9.80
CA PHE A 150 -9.95 -1.23 8.57
C PHE A 150 -10.88 -0.02 8.62
N ALA A 151 -12.13 -0.18 9.09
CA ALA A 151 -13.03 0.94 9.34
C ALA A 151 -12.42 1.93 10.34
N ALA A 152 -11.82 1.41 11.41
CA ALA A 152 -11.12 2.21 12.41
C ALA A 152 -9.97 3.03 11.83
N PHE A 153 -9.19 2.42 10.96
CA PHE A 153 -8.08 3.08 10.27
C PHE A 153 -8.58 4.19 9.35
N LEU A 154 -9.60 3.93 8.51
CA LEU A 154 -10.13 4.92 7.58
C LEU A 154 -10.71 6.13 8.32
N ALA A 155 -11.40 5.90 9.43
CA ALA A 155 -11.92 6.99 10.28
C ALA A 155 -10.81 7.90 10.83
N ARG A 156 -9.54 7.46 10.90
CA ARG A 156 -8.44 8.36 11.28
C ARG A 156 -8.27 9.48 10.27
N SER A 157 -8.31 9.19 8.97
CA SER A 157 -8.17 10.21 7.92
C SER A 157 -9.33 11.20 7.96
N TRP A 158 -10.54 10.74 8.29
CA TRP A 158 -11.70 11.62 8.49
C TRP A 158 -11.46 12.71 9.55
N HIS A 159 -10.82 12.33 10.66
CA HIS A 159 -10.52 13.25 11.77
C HIS A 159 -9.28 14.13 11.53
N HIS A 160 -8.59 13.95 10.40
CA HIS A 160 -7.41 14.73 10.02
C HIS A 160 -7.57 15.34 8.61
N PRO A 161 -8.61 16.15 8.36
CA PRO A 161 -8.72 16.87 7.11
C PRO A 161 -7.57 17.90 6.98
N PRO A 162 -7.22 18.32 5.75
CA PRO A 162 -6.24 19.37 5.54
C PRO A 162 -6.70 20.67 6.23
N LEU A 163 -5.74 21.41 6.76
CA LEU A 163 -5.98 22.66 7.51
C LEU A 163 -6.68 23.74 6.69
N SER A 164 -6.63 23.66 5.36
CA SER A 164 -7.26 24.61 4.44
C SER A 164 -7.89 23.88 3.26
N ALA A 165 -9.21 24.07 3.09
CA ALA A 165 -9.96 23.55 1.95
C ALA A 165 -9.57 24.21 0.62
N THR A 166 -8.99 25.40 0.64
CA THR A 166 -8.60 26.16 -0.56
C THR A 166 -7.18 25.86 -1.05
N SER A 167 -6.42 25.03 -0.32
CA SER A 167 -5.00 24.75 -0.58
C SER A 167 -4.69 23.25 -0.59
N ILE A 168 -5.69 22.40 -0.84
CA ILE A 168 -5.48 20.95 -0.84
C ILE A 168 -4.57 20.58 -2.01
N PRO A 169 -3.41 19.94 -1.77
CA PRO A 169 -2.52 19.51 -2.82
C PRO A 169 -3.09 18.25 -3.47
N LEU A 170 -4.08 18.44 -4.35
CA LEU A 170 -4.75 17.37 -5.07
C LEU A 170 -3.74 16.61 -5.93
N GLY A 171 -3.84 15.29 -5.96
CA GLY A 171 -3.04 14.43 -6.83
C GLY A 171 -3.64 14.30 -8.23
N LYS A 172 -3.31 13.22 -8.92
CA LYS A 172 -3.74 12.99 -10.30
C LYS A 172 -5.25 12.72 -10.35
N VAL A 173 -5.77 11.85 -9.47
CA VAL A 173 -7.19 11.49 -9.43
C VAL A 173 -8.00 12.67 -8.93
N GLY A 174 -7.58 13.34 -7.85
CA GLY A 174 -8.31 14.48 -7.29
C GLY A 174 -8.53 15.62 -8.28
N ARG A 175 -7.51 15.98 -9.07
CA ARG A 175 -7.62 17.03 -10.11
C ARG A 175 -8.47 16.63 -11.32
N SER A 176 -8.71 15.34 -11.53
CA SER A 176 -9.41 14.82 -12.71
C SER A 176 -10.64 13.98 -12.35
N LEU A 177 -11.15 14.12 -11.12
CA LEU A 177 -12.20 13.24 -10.60
C LEU A 177 -13.46 13.30 -11.47
N GLU A 178 -13.94 14.50 -11.75
CA GLU A 178 -15.14 14.71 -12.57
C GLU A 178 -14.93 14.29 -14.03
N SER A 179 -13.81 14.68 -14.66
CA SER A 179 -13.55 14.34 -16.06
C SER A 179 -13.34 12.84 -16.27
N ARG A 180 -12.74 12.13 -15.32
CA ARG A 180 -12.68 10.67 -15.30
C ARG A 180 -14.08 10.06 -15.22
N LEU A 181 -14.93 10.59 -14.35
CA LEU A 181 -16.30 10.08 -14.20
C LEU A 181 -17.15 10.34 -15.45
N GLN A 182 -16.98 11.49 -16.10
CA GLN A 182 -17.58 11.79 -17.41
C GLN A 182 -17.12 10.76 -18.47
N LEU A 183 -15.82 10.46 -18.52
CA LEU A 183 -15.27 9.44 -19.42
C LEU A 183 -15.85 8.05 -19.13
N LEU A 184 -15.95 7.65 -17.86
CA LEU A 184 -16.55 6.39 -17.46
C LEU A 184 -18.03 6.30 -17.87
N ALA A 185 -18.79 7.40 -17.72
CA ALA A 185 -20.19 7.47 -18.11
C ALA A 185 -20.43 7.27 -19.62
N THR A 186 -19.44 7.59 -20.46
CA THR A 186 -19.52 7.40 -21.92
C THR A 186 -18.91 6.09 -22.39
N SER A 187 -17.81 5.64 -21.77
CA SER A 187 -16.93 4.61 -22.31
C SER A 187 -17.11 3.22 -21.70
N LEU A 188 -17.74 3.12 -20.52
CA LEU A 188 -17.99 1.82 -19.89
C LEU A 188 -18.95 0.94 -20.71
N PRO A 189 -18.93 -0.39 -20.55
CA PRO A 189 -19.97 -1.27 -21.07
C PRO A 189 -21.38 -0.80 -20.67
N THR A 190 -22.36 -0.99 -21.56
CA THR A 190 -23.74 -0.47 -21.41
C THR A 190 -24.37 -0.75 -20.05
N ARG A 191 -24.09 -1.93 -19.47
CA ARG A 191 -24.60 -2.32 -18.14
C ARG A 191 -24.12 -1.43 -16.97
N PHE A 192 -22.98 -0.76 -17.11
CA PHE A 192 -22.38 0.07 -16.06
C PHE A 192 -22.57 1.58 -16.26
N LYS A 193 -22.94 2.03 -17.48
CA LYS A 193 -23.21 3.45 -17.76
C LYS A 193 -24.27 4.08 -16.84
N PRO A 194 -25.37 3.41 -16.45
CA PRO A 194 -26.35 3.99 -15.53
C PRO A 194 -25.74 4.34 -14.16
N LEU A 195 -24.89 3.47 -13.61
CA LEU A 195 -24.20 3.73 -12.35
C LEU A 195 -23.27 4.94 -12.49
N ALA A 196 -22.43 4.97 -13.53
CA ALA A 196 -21.52 6.09 -13.77
C ALA A 196 -22.23 7.44 -13.93
N ARG A 197 -23.37 7.46 -14.64
CA ARG A 197 -24.20 8.68 -14.78
C ARG A 197 -24.85 9.09 -13.46
N SER A 198 -25.32 8.12 -12.67
CA SER A 198 -25.86 8.39 -11.33
C SER A 198 -24.80 9.02 -10.44
N LEU A 199 -23.59 8.45 -10.41
CA LEU A 199 -22.45 9.00 -9.66
C LEU A 199 -22.08 10.40 -10.15
N LEU A 200 -22.09 10.63 -11.47
CA LEU A 200 -21.83 11.96 -12.04
C LEU A 200 -22.88 12.98 -11.57
N GLY A 201 -24.15 12.58 -11.51
CA GLY A 201 -25.23 13.40 -10.96
C GLY A 201 -25.10 13.70 -9.46
N ASN A 202 -24.31 12.91 -8.72
CA ASN A 202 -24.03 13.09 -7.30
C ASN A 202 -22.62 13.65 -7.02
N ILE A 203 -21.93 14.21 -8.02
CA ILE A 203 -20.55 14.66 -7.86
C ILE A 203 -20.41 15.79 -6.81
N GLU A 204 -21.39 16.67 -6.70
CA GLU A 204 -21.43 17.72 -5.67
C GLU A 204 -21.53 17.12 -4.27
N ASP A 205 -22.39 16.12 -4.08
CA ASP A 205 -22.51 15.40 -2.80
C ASP A 205 -21.21 14.69 -2.44
N ILE A 206 -20.55 14.04 -3.41
CA ILE A 206 -19.26 13.38 -3.18
C ILE A 206 -18.19 14.40 -2.79
N THR A 207 -18.06 15.49 -3.55
CA THR A 207 -17.01 16.50 -3.33
C THR A 207 -17.28 17.39 -2.11
N SER A 208 -18.51 17.39 -1.59
CA SER A 208 -18.87 18.01 -0.30
C SER A 208 -18.32 17.26 0.93
N LEU A 209 -17.91 15.99 0.76
CA LEU A 209 -17.29 15.24 1.83
C LEU A 209 -15.90 15.81 2.16
N PRO A 210 -15.41 15.63 3.40
CA PRO A 210 -14.04 15.97 3.74
C PRO A 210 -13.06 15.32 2.78
N TRP A 211 -12.18 16.13 2.21
CA TRP A 211 -11.06 15.64 1.42
C TRP A 211 -9.99 15.17 2.38
N VAL A 212 -9.64 13.89 2.31
CA VAL A 212 -8.72 13.26 3.25
C VAL A 212 -7.54 12.63 2.52
N LEU A 213 -6.43 12.43 3.23
CA LEU A 213 -5.33 11.67 2.67
C LEU A 213 -5.74 10.20 2.53
N THR A 214 -5.69 9.70 1.29
CA THR A 214 -6.02 8.33 0.92
C THR A 214 -4.78 7.58 0.42
N HIS A 215 -4.80 6.25 0.44
CA HIS A 215 -3.65 5.42 0.07
C HIS A 215 -3.41 5.33 -1.45
N GLY A 216 -4.47 5.28 -2.25
CA GLY A 216 -4.39 5.16 -3.71
C GLY A 216 -4.10 3.76 -4.28
N ASP A 217 -3.78 2.77 -3.45
CA ASP A 217 -3.48 1.39 -3.88
C ASP A 217 -3.80 0.36 -2.77
N LEU A 218 -5.07 0.28 -2.38
CA LEU A 218 -5.55 -0.60 -1.30
C LEU A 218 -5.72 -2.05 -1.76
N MET A 219 -4.63 -2.66 -2.20
CA MET A 219 -4.58 -4.06 -2.61
C MET A 219 -4.16 -4.99 -1.46
N PRO A 220 -4.53 -6.29 -1.49
CA PRO A 220 -4.19 -7.25 -0.44
C PRO A 220 -2.69 -7.33 -0.10
N GLY A 221 -1.80 -7.11 -1.08
CA GLY A 221 -0.35 -7.08 -0.87
C GLY A 221 0.13 -5.90 -0.03
N ASN A 222 -0.64 -4.83 0.02
CA ASN A 222 -0.32 -3.61 0.78
C ASN A 222 -0.97 -3.58 2.17
N MET A 223 -1.87 -4.52 2.49
CA MET A 223 -2.56 -4.58 3.78
C MET A 223 -1.79 -5.48 4.76
N MET A 224 -1.15 -4.88 5.76
CA MET A 224 -0.36 -5.62 6.75
C MET A 224 -1.23 -6.01 7.94
N LEU A 225 -1.25 -7.30 8.29
CA LEU A 225 -2.13 -7.88 9.31
C LEU A 225 -1.33 -8.58 10.41
N SER A 226 -1.90 -8.60 11.61
CA SER A 226 -1.47 -9.49 12.68
C SER A 226 -1.83 -10.95 12.33
N PRO A 227 -0.84 -11.85 12.18
CA PRO A 227 -1.11 -13.25 11.81
C PRO A 227 -1.99 -13.99 12.81
N SER A 228 -1.94 -13.61 14.09
CA SER A 228 -2.67 -14.30 15.17
C SER A 228 -4.12 -13.84 15.32
N SER A 229 -4.52 -12.71 14.73
CA SER A 229 -5.80 -12.09 15.07
C SER A 229 -6.56 -11.44 13.91
N GLY A 230 -5.92 -11.16 12.77
CA GLY A 230 -6.57 -10.46 11.66
C GLY A 230 -6.71 -8.96 11.83
N HIS A 231 -6.22 -8.40 12.95
CA HIS A 231 -6.17 -6.96 13.11
C HIS A 231 -5.22 -6.34 12.08
N LEU A 232 -5.69 -5.27 11.44
CA LEU A 232 -4.88 -4.43 10.58
C LEU A 232 -3.75 -3.78 11.41
N SER A 233 -2.52 -4.04 11.00
CA SER A 233 -1.31 -3.41 11.54
C SER A 233 -0.96 -2.11 10.82
N GLY A 234 -1.32 -1.98 9.54
CA GLY A 234 -1.02 -0.81 8.72
C GLY A 234 -1.01 -1.12 7.24
N PHE A 235 -0.57 -0.13 6.46
CA PHE A 235 -0.40 -0.24 5.02
C PHE A 235 1.01 0.13 4.58
N VAL A 236 1.47 -0.50 3.51
CA VAL A 236 2.74 -0.21 2.83
C VAL A 236 2.49 0.30 1.41
N ASP A 237 3.52 0.86 0.78
CA ASP A 237 3.45 1.42 -0.59
C ASP A 237 2.48 2.60 -0.76
N TRP A 238 2.76 3.69 -0.05
CA TRP A 238 2.01 4.95 -0.12
C TRP A 238 2.41 5.84 -1.32
N ALA A 239 2.93 5.26 -2.40
CA ALA A 239 3.40 6.03 -3.55
C ALA A 239 2.27 6.75 -4.29
N GLU A 240 1.08 6.15 -4.34
CA GLU A 240 -0.13 6.70 -5.00
C GLU A 240 -1.02 7.50 -4.04
N ALA A 241 -0.50 7.85 -2.85
CA ALA A 241 -1.27 8.54 -1.85
C ALA A 241 -1.63 9.96 -2.29
N GLU A 242 -2.92 10.30 -2.22
CA GLU A 242 -3.39 11.64 -2.56
C GLU A 242 -4.64 12.02 -1.77
N PHE A 243 -4.97 13.31 -1.79
CA PHE A 243 -6.20 13.81 -1.20
C PHE A 243 -7.40 13.54 -2.11
N LEU A 244 -8.39 12.82 -1.59
CA LEU A 244 -9.65 12.52 -2.27
C LEU A 244 -10.82 12.70 -1.28
N PRO A 245 -12.06 12.90 -1.77
CA PRO A 245 -13.22 12.88 -0.91
C PRO A 245 -13.30 11.59 -0.11
N PHE A 246 -13.60 11.70 1.19
CA PHE A 246 -13.76 10.55 2.06
C PHE A 246 -14.79 9.57 1.48
N GLY A 247 -14.49 8.28 1.52
CA GLY A 247 -15.30 7.27 0.86
C GLY A 247 -14.67 6.76 -0.43
N VAL A 248 -13.95 7.59 -1.19
CA VAL A 248 -13.38 7.15 -2.49
C VAL A 248 -12.40 5.98 -2.33
N CYS A 249 -11.59 5.93 -1.27
CA CYS A 249 -10.70 4.79 -1.04
C CYS A 249 -11.37 3.55 -0.41
N LEU A 250 -12.67 3.59 -0.09
CA LEU A 250 -13.35 2.45 0.54
C LEU A 250 -13.55 1.28 -0.42
N TYR A 251 -13.14 1.40 -1.70
CA TYR A 251 -13.06 0.25 -2.62
C TYR A 251 -12.17 -0.87 -2.05
N GLY A 252 -11.18 -0.55 -1.21
CA GLY A 252 -10.35 -1.55 -0.53
C GLY A 252 -11.14 -2.50 0.38
N LEU A 253 -12.37 -2.14 0.77
CA LEU A 253 -13.26 -3.07 1.46
C LEU A 253 -13.58 -4.28 0.59
N GLU A 254 -13.75 -4.10 -0.72
CA GLU A 254 -14.06 -5.21 -1.62
C GLU A 254 -12.93 -6.25 -1.60
N GLU A 255 -11.67 -5.82 -1.55
CA GLU A 255 -10.50 -6.69 -1.40
C GLU A 255 -10.50 -7.53 -0.11
N ILE A 256 -11.26 -7.13 0.91
CA ILE A 256 -11.45 -7.88 2.17
C ILE A 256 -12.67 -8.81 2.06
N LEU A 257 -13.74 -8.36 1.42
CA LEU A 257 -15.01 -9.09 1.31
C LEU A 257 -14.98 -10.23 0.28
N GLY A 258 -13.98 -10.24 -0.58
CA GLY A 258 -13.80 -11.29 -1.59
C GLY A 258 -12.39 -11.31 -2.15
N GLU A 259 -12.21 -12.12 -3.18
CA GLU A 259 -10.93 -12.27 -3.85
C GLU A 259 -11.13 -12.58 -5.35
N MET A 260 -10.11 -12.25 -6.14
CA MET A 260 -10.07 -12.61 -7.55
C MET A 260 -9.77 -14.10 -7.70
N THR A 261 -10.62 -14.81 -8.43
CA THR A 261 -10.44 -16.23 -8.79
C THR A 261 -10.25 -16.36 -10.31
N SER A 262 -9.96 -17.56 -10.80
CA SER A 262 -9.90 -17.84 -12.24
C SER A 262 -11.20 -17.54 -12.98
N GLU A 263 -12.33 -17.45 -12.28
CA GLU A 263 -13.66 -17.20 -12.83
C GLU A 263 -14.12 -15.75 -12.60
N GLY A 264 -13.24 -14.92 -12.07
CA GLY A 264 -13.51 -13.53 -11.69
C GLY A 264 -13.60 -13.32 -10.19
N PHE A 265 -14.02 -12.12 -9.81
CA PHE A 265 -14.12 -11.72 -8.42
C PHE A 265 -15.26 -12.48 -7.72
N ARG A 266 -14.96 -13.11 -6.58
CA ARG A 266 -15.94 -13.85 -5.78
C ARG A 266 -15.95 -13.34 -4.35
N TYR A 267 -17.15 -12.99 -3.88
CA TYR A 267 -17.40 -12.66 -2.50
C TYR A 267 -17.32 -13.90 -1.60
N HIS A 268 -16.84 -13.71 -0.38
CA HIS A 268 -16.96 -14.68 0.69
C HIS A 268 -18.44 -14.86 1.08
N GLU A 269 -18.81 -16.04 1.59
CA GLU A 269 -20.18 -16.33 1.99
C GLU A 269 -20.70 -15.33 3.05
N GLN A 270 -19.81 -14.85 3.92
CA GLN A 270 -20.14 -13.91 5.00
C GLN A 270 -20.05 -12.44 4.57
N ALA A 271 -19.81 -12.13 3.28
CA ALA A 271 -19.52 -10.78 2.80
C ALA A 271 -20.58 -9.74 3.21
N GLU A 272 -21.87 -10.08 3.19
CA GLU A 272 -22.92 -9.14 3.63
C GLU A 272 -22.84 -8.80 5.12
N ARG A 273 -22.58 -9.81 5.97
CA ARG A 273 -22.39 -9.60 7.41
C ARG A 273 -21.14 -8.75 7.67
N LEU A 274 -20.03 -9.09 7.03
CA LEU A 274 -18.76 -8.35 7.14
C LEU A 274 -18.92 -6.89 6.70
N ARG A 275 -19.64 -6.66 5.60
CA ARG A 275 -19.96 -5.32 5.11
C ARG A 275 -20.80 -4.56 6.14
N ALA A 276 -21.82 -5.19 6.73
CA ALA A 276 -22.63 -4.56 7.76
C ALA A 276 -21.79 -4.15 8.99
N GLU A 277 -20.89 -5.03 9.45
CA GLU A 277 -19.98 -4.75 10.56
C GLU A 277 -19.03 -3.58 10.25
N PHE A 278 -18.43 -3.58 9.07
CA PHE A 278 -17.58 -2.48 8.61
C PHE A 278 -18.32 -1.13 8.66
N TRP A 279 -19.55 -1.07 8.13
CA TRP A 279 -20.32 0.17 8.09
C TRP A 279 -20.79 0.61 9.47
N ALA A 280 -21.15 -0.33 10.35
CA ALA A 280 -21.52 -0.02 11.73
C ALA A 280 -20.33 0.58 12.51
N GLU A 281 -19.13 0.00 12.36
CA GLU A 281 -17.93 0.53 13.01
C GLU A 281 -17.51 1.88 12.42
N LEU A 282 -17.64 2.06 11.10
CA LEU A 282 -17.34 3.34 10.44
C LEU A 282 -18.30 4.44 10.93
N GLU A 283 -19.60 4.15 10.99
CA GLU A 283 -20.64 5.05 11.51
C GLU A 283 -20.31 5.51 12.93
N ARG A 284 -20.01 4.56 13.81
CA ARG A 284 -19.69 4.82 15.22
C ARG A 284 -18.49 5.77 15.37
N ARG A 285 -17.55 5.77 14.43
CA ARG A 285 -16.30 6.55 14.51
C ARG A 285 -16.34 7.88 13.79
N VAL A 286 -17.04 7.95 12.66
CA VAL A 286 -17.14 9.15 11.81
C VAL A 286 -18.20 10.10 12.34
N GLY A 287 -19.30 9.57 12.90
CA GLY A 287 -20.46 10.35 13.29
C GLY A 287 -21.17 10.99 12.09
N GLY A 288 -21.96 12.04 12.32
CA GLY A 288 -22.61 12.82 11.24
C GLY A 288 -23.95 12.29 10.72
N GLY A 289 -24.44 11.19 11.28
CA GLY A 289 -25.77 10.63 10.99
C GLY A 289 -25.90 10.00 9.59
N SER A 290 -27.10 9.49 9.30
CA SER A 290 -27.38 8.69 8.09
C SER A 290 -27.11 9.44 6.78
N GLY A 291 -27.28 10.77 6.75
CA GLY A 291 -27.03 11.58 5.56
C GLY A 291 -25.56 11.61 5.14
N VAL A 292 -24.63 11.70 6.10
CA VAL A 292 -23.19 11.64 5.80
C VAL A 292 -22.82 10.26 5.27
N LEU A 293 -23.27 9.19 5.92
CA LEU A 293 -22.96 7.83 5.45
C LEU A 293 -23.55 7.50 4.10
N CYS A 294 -24.72 8.05 3.76
CA CYS A 294 -25.28 7.92 2.42
C CYS A 294 -24.30 8.49 1.37
N ARG A 295 -23.79 9.70 1.58
CA ARG A 295 -22.78 10.30 0.68
C ARG A 295 -21.48 9.50 0.65
N VAL A 296 -21.02 8.99 1.80
CA VAL A 296 -19.80 8.14 1.86
C VAL A 296 -19.98 6.84 1.08
N ARG A 297 -21.17 6.23 1.09
CA ARG A 297 -21.48 5.06 0.26
C ARG A 297 -21.45 5.38 -1.23
N ILE A 298 -21.99 6.52 -1.63
CA ILE A 298 -21.91 6.99 -3.04
C ILE A 298 -20.44 7.22 -3.43
N ALA A 299 -19.65 7.87 -2.58
CA ALA A 299 -18.22 8.07 -2.80
C ALA A 299 -17.44 6.75 -2.87
N ARG A 300 -17.83 5.73 -2.09
CA ARG A 300 -17.28 4.37 -2.17
C ARG A 300 -17.53 3.76 -3.54
N ASP A 301 -18.76 3.85 -4.05
CA ASP A 301 -19.12 3.29 -5.34
C ASP A 301 -18.36 3.99 -6.48
N LEU A 302 -18.12 5.30 -6.38
CA LEU A 302 -17.19 6.01 -7.26
C LEU A 302 -15.77 5.43 -7.16
N GLY A 303 -15.27 5.18 -5.95
CA GLY A 303 -13.99 4.53 -5.73
C GLY A 303 -13.84 3.20 -6.45
N VAL A 304 -14.85 2.32 -6.33
CA VAL A 304 -14.89 1.02 -7.01
C VAL A 304 -14.83 1.21 -8.52
N LEU A 305 -15.60 2.17 -9.05
CA LEU A 305 -15.62 2.44 -10.49
C LEU A 305 -14.31 3.00 -11.01
N LEU A 306 -13.64 3.88 -10.26
CA LEU A 306 -12.33 4.43 -10.63
C LEU A 306 -11.22 3.38 -10.60
N TRP A 307 -11.35 2.39 -9.70
CA TRP A 307 -10.36 1.32 -9.55
C TRP A 307 -10.51 0.23 -10.61
N TRP A 308 -11.74 -0.20 -10.91
CA TRP A 308 -12.02 -1.34 -11.79
C TRP A 308 -12.56 -1.00 -13.18
N GLY A 309 -12.98 0.25 -13.41
CA GLY A 309 -13.67 0.70 -14.62
C GLY A 309 -12.78 1.26 -15.73
#